data_AF-K9QTE8-F1
#
_entry.id   AF-K9QTE8-F1
#
_cell.length_a   1.000
_cell.length_b   1.000
_cell.length_c   1.000
_cell.angle_alpha   90.00
_cell.angle_beta   90.00
_cell.angle_gamma   90.00
#
_symmetry.space_group_name_H-M   'P 1'
#
loop_
_entity.id
_entity.type
_entity.pdbx_description
1 polymer ?
#
loop_
_entity_poly.entity_id
_entity_poly.type
_entity_poly.pdbx_seq_one_letter_code
_entity_poly.pdbx_strand_id
1 'polypeptide(L)' 'MQQITFAELPETVQKLINQAQKTGEPLTIIQNGIHFAIISPIQKKSLLETLSTLEPLDEDLADYSQCS' A
#
# COMPACT_ATOMS: atom_id res chain seq x y z
N MET A 1 -6.37 13.21 16.89
CA MET A 1 -7.01 12.29 15.92
C MET A 1 -7.67 11.18 16.71
N GLN A 2 -8.92 10.82 16.39
CA GLN A 2 -9.60 9.73 17.08
C GLN A 2 -9.20 8.41 16.43
N GLN A 3 -8.76 7.44 17.23
CA GLN A 3 -8.50 6.08 16.79
C GLN A 3 -9.65 5.20 17.28
N ILE A 4 -10.14 4.33 16.41
CA ILE A 4 -11.13 3.30 16.72
C ILE A 4 -10.58 1.95 16.30
N THR A 5 -10.94 0.92 17.04
CA THR A 5 -10.54 -0.46 16.75
C THR A 5 -11.48 -1.07 15.71
N PHE A 6 -10.99 -2.08 14.99
CA PHE A 6 -11.78 -2.78 13.98
C PHE A 6 -13.07 -3.40 14.53
N ALA A 7 -13.03 -3.89 15.78
CA ALA A 7 -14.18 -4.51 16.44
C ALA A 7 -15.31 -3.53 16.77
N GLU A 8 -15.01 -2.23 16.84
CA GLU A 8 -15.99 -1.17 17.08
C GLU A 8 -16.74 -0.77 15.80
N LEU A 9 -16.30 -1.25 14.64
CA LEU A 9 -16.96 -0.97 13.37
C LEU A 9 -18.23 -1.81 13.21
N PRO A 10 -19.26 -1.29 12.52
CA PRO A 10 -20.41 -2.09 12.13
C PRO A 10 -20.00 -3.34 11.34
N GLU A 11 -20.70 -4.45 11.53
CA GLU A 11 -20.35 -5.75 10.93
C GLU A 11 -20.21 -5.67 9.40
N THR A 12 -21.08 -4.90 8.74
CA THR A 12 -21.00 -4.68 7.28
C THR A 12 -19.70 -4.02 6.87
N VAL A 13 -19.23 -3.03 7.63
CA VAL A 13 -17.96 -2.33 7.36
C VAL A 13 -16.79 -3.28 7.60
N GLN A 14 -16.84 -4.09 8.66
CA GLN A 14 -15.86 -5.14 8.91
C GLN A 14 -15.77 -6.13 7.74
N LYS A 15 -16.91 -6.56 7.18
CA LYS A 15 -16.95 -7.46 6.01
C LYS A 15 -16.30 -6.84 4.78
N LEU A 16 -16.60 -5.57 4.48
CA LEU A 16 -16.00 -4.87 3.34
C LEU A 16 -14.48 -4.72 3.49
N ILE A 17 -14.00 -4.36 4.67
CA ILE A 17 -12.56 -4.28 4.95
C ILE A 17 -11.90 -5.65 4.81
N ASN A 18 -12.51 -6.71 5.35
CA ASN A 18 -12.00 -8.08 5.22
C ASN A 18 -11.97 -8.54 3.76
N GLN A 19 -12.95 -8.15 2.95
CA GLN A 19 -12.95 -8.44 1.52
C GLN A 19 -11.76 -7.75 0.84
N ALA A 20 -11.59 -6.44 1.07
CA ALA A 20 -10.47 -5.67 0.53
C ALA A 20 -9.11 -6.26 0.94
N GLN A 21 -8.95 -6.64 2.22
CA GLN A 21 -7.73 -7.28 2.71
C GLN A 21 -7.43 -8.63 2.04
N LYS A 22 -8.47 -9.43 1.78
CA LYS A 22 -8.31 -10.72 1.08
C LYS A 22 -7.94 -10.56 -0.38
N THR A 23 -8.53 -9.57 -1.06
CA THR A 23 -8.27 -9.32 -2.48
C THR A 23 -6.99 -8.53 -2.71
N GLY A 24 -6.52 -7.78 -1.72
CA GLY A 24 -5.44 -6.80 -1.87
C GLY A 24 -5.88 -5.53 -2.61
N GLU A 25 -6.91 -5.63 -3.44
CA GLU A 25 -7.45 -4.51 -4.21
C GLU A 25 -8.30 -3.54 -3.37
N PRO A 26 -8.26 -2.23 -3.67
CA PRO A 26 -9.10 -1.24 -3.04
C PRO A 26 -10.58 -1.38 -3.46
N LEU A 27 -11.50 -1.10 -2.54
CA LEU A 27 -12.94 -1.05 -2.82
C LEU A 27 -13.41 0.40 -2.89
N THR A 28 -13.98 0.80 -4.03
CA THR A 28 -14.60 2.11 -4.21
C THR A 28 -16.09 2.03 -3.88
N ILE A 29 -16.51 2.83 -2.91
CA ILE A 29 -17.92 2.99 -2.54
C ILE A 29 -18.49 4.13 -3.36
N ILE A 30 -19.51 3.82 -4.16
CA ILE A 30 -20.20 4.78 -5.03
C ILE A 30 -21.56 5.09 -4.41
N GLN A 31 -21.89 6.38 -4.32
CA GLN A 31 -23.21 6.86 -3.92
C GLN A 31 -23.73 7.79 -5.01
N ASN A 32 -24.92 7.50 -5.55
CA ASN A 32 -25.57 8.28 -6.61
C ASN A 32 -24.68 8.50 -7.85
N GLY A 33 -23.88 7.48 -8.22
CA GLY A 33 -22.96 7.56 -9.36
C GLY A 33 -21.66 8.33 -9.09
N ILE A 34 -21.43 8.80 -7.87
CA ILE A 34 -20.23 9.55 -7.46
C ILE A 34 -19.40 8.71 -6.50
N HIS A 35 -18.08 8.77 -6.64
CA HIS A 35 -17.16 8.14 -5.69
C HIS A 35 -17.31 8.83 -4.32
N PHE A 36 -17.75 8.07 -3.32
CA PHE A 36 -18.05 8.58 -1.99
C PHE A 36 -16.92 8.26 -1.00
N ALA A 37 -16.39 7.04 -1.05
CA ALA A 37 -15.30 6.60 -0.17
C ALA A 37 -14.48 5.48 -0.82
N ILE A 38 -13.25 5.27 -0.34
CA ILE A 38 -12.39 4.18 -0.77
C ILE A 38 -11.90 3.43 0.46
N ILE A 39 -12.02 2.10 0.45
CA ILE A 39 -11.39 1.21 1.42
C ILE A 39 -10.14 0.67 0.75
N SER A 40 -8.98 1.21 1.12
CA SER A 40 -7.68 0.74 0.64
C SER A 40 -7.01 -0.08 1.75
N PRO A 41 -6.83 -1.39 1.58
CA PRO A 41 -6.15 -2.21 2.57
C PRO A 41 -4.68 -1.80 2.60
N ILE A 42 -4.15 -1.57 3.81
CA ILE A 42 -2.72 -1.30 3.97
C ILE A 42 -1.99 -2.63 3.78
N GLN A 43 -1.56 -2.89 2.56
CA GLN A 43 -0.64 -3.98 2.29
C GLN A 43 0.73 -3.59 2.83
N LYS A 44 1.30 -4.44 3.68
CA LYS A 44 2.71 -4.33 4.03
C LYS A 44 3.46 -4.66 2.73
N LYS A 45 3.92 -3.65 1.98
CA LYS A 45 4.80 -3.89 0.83
C LYS A 45 5.91 -4.83 1.30
N SER A 46 5.98 -6.00 0.68
CA SER A 46 7.11 -6.90 0.93
C SER A 46 8.35 -6.14 0.50
N LEU A 47 9.39 -6.08 1.33
CA LEU A 47 10.64 -5.42 0.97
C LEU A 47 11.16 -5.91 -0.39
N LEU A 48 10.88 -7.18 -0.71
CA LEU A 48 11.19 -7.80 -2.00
C LEU A 48 10.54 -7.08 -3.20
N GLU A 49 9.29 -6.63 -3.11
CA GLU A 49 8.65 -5.89 -4.22
C GLU A 49 9.31 -4.53 -4.41
N THR A 50 9.67 -3.84 -3.33
CA THR A 50 10.43 -2.59 -3.39
C THR A 50 11.83 -2.78 -3.96
N LEU A 51 12.52 -3.88 -3.60
CA LEU A 51 13.86 -4.18 -4.11
C LEU A 51 13.84 -4.63 -5.57
N SER A 52 12.78 -5.32 -6.03
CA SER A 52 12.60 -5.69 -7.44
C SER A 52 12.32 -4.51 -8.36
N THR A 53 11.86 -3.37 -7.82
CA THR A 53 11.65 -2.13 -8.58
C THR A 53 12.83 -1.16 -8.55
N LEU A 54 13.87 -1.45 -7.75
CA LEU A 54 15.10 -0.68 -7.82
C LEU A 54 15.88 -1.18 -9.03
N GLU A 55 16.14 -0.28 -9.97
CA GLU A 55 17.15 -0.52 -11.01
C GLU A 55 18.45 -0.91 -10.31
N PRO A 56 19.15 -1.97 -10.76
CA PRO A 56 20.45 -2.31 -10.21
C PRO A 56 21.30 -1.04 -10.27
N LEU A 57 21.83 -0.62 -9.12
CA LEU A 57 22.82 0.45 -9.08
C LEU A 57 23.98 -0.03 -9.94
N ASP A 58 24.14 0.54 -11.14
CA ASP A 58 25.29 0.28 -11.99
C ASP A 58 26.54 0.51 -11.13
N GLU A 59 27.30 -0.56 -10.92
CA GLU A 59 28.56 -0.58 -10.18
C GLU A 59 29.67 0.12 -10.98
N ASP A 60 29.40 1.34 -11.48
CA ASP A 60 30.40 2.24 -12.06
C ASP A 60 30.94 3.22 -11.00
N LEU A 61 31.16 2.71 -9.78
CA LEU A 61 32.11 3.31 -8.83
C LEU A 61 33.54 2.89 -9.22
N ALA A 62 33.86 2.98 -10.51
CA ALA A 62 35.21 2.88 -11.00
C ALA A 62 35.91 4.22 -10.74
N ASP A 63 36.79 4.18 -9.75
CA ASP A 63 38.08 4.87 -9.77
C ASP A 63 38.06 6.41 -9.76
N TYR A 64 37.80 7.00 -8.59
CA TYR A 64 38.39 8.29 -8.23
C TYR A 64 39.61 8.08 -7.31
N SER A 65 40.62 7.33 -7.77
CA SER A 65 42.00 7.52 -7.32
C SER A 65 42.78 8.23 -8.42
N GLN A 66 42.63 9.56 -8.52
CA GLN A 66 43.56 10.35 -9.33
C GLN A 66 44.34 11.32 -8.46
N CYS A 67 45.63 10.99 -8.37
CA CYS A 67 46.72 11.74 -7.77
C CYS A 67 46.72 13.24 -8.12
N SER A 68 47.06 14.08 -7.14
CA SER A 68 48.14 15.08 -7.21
C SER A 68 48.48 15.57 -5.81
#